data_AF-A0A6G7SRU0-F1
#
_entry.id   AF-A0A6G7SRU0-F1
#
_cell.length_a   1.000
_cell.length_b   1.000
_cell.length_c   1.000
_cell.angle_alpha   90.00
_cell.angle_beta   90.00
_cell.angle_gamma   90.00
#
_symmetry.space_group_name_H-M   'P 1'
#
loop_
_entity.id
_entity.type
_entity.pdbx_description
1 polymer ?
#
loop_
_entity_poly.entity_id
_entity_poly.type
_entity_poly.pdbx_seq_one_letter_code
_entity_poly.pdbx_strand_id
1 'polypeptide(L)'
;MNDQQTQRTPRSLIVTFYGAYGRGGPDAPGGTAAPVPVAALIRLLGALGVDPPSVRSAVSRLKRRELLVPARTASGAAAYGLSEAARQLLEDGDRRIFGRPAARLSDGWVLAVFSVPEEERHKRHLLRSRLARLGFGTAAPGVWIAPAQLYEETRHTLERLQLDPYVDLFTGTHAGFAPTADAVARWWDLDAVAAQHRAFLAEQEPVLQRWSRRRSVPPEAAYRDYLLALDAWRHLPYADPGLPSPLLPEDWPGGRAAEVFSRLHTTLRAAGARYAHEAMTGA
;
A
#
# COMPACT_ATOMS: atom_id res chain seq x y z
N MET A 1 19.60 -18.80 3.11
CA MET A 1 19.72 -17.65 4.03
C MET A 1 19.62 -16.38 3.19
N ASN A 2 18.40 -15.94 2.90
CA ASN A 2 18.15 -14.70 2.16
C ASN A 2 17.32 -13.80 3.09
N ASP A 3 18.04 -12.92 3.78
CA ASP A 3 17.50 -11.91 4.70
C ASP A 3 16.73 -10.83 3.91
N GLN A 4 15.49 -11.12 3.56
CA GLN A 4 14.47 -10.09 3.32
C GLN A 4 13.46 -10.09 4.47
N GLN A 5 13.99 -10.10 5.71
CA GLN A 5 13.25 -9.52 6.82
C GLN A 5 12.96 -8.06 6.43
N THR A 6 11.70 -7.73 6.18
CA THR A 6 11.23 -6.39 5.80
C THR A 6 11.79 -5.32 6.74
N GLN A 7 12.97 -4.77 6.42
CA GLN A 7 13.56 -3.68 7.19
C GLN A 7 12.64 -2.48 6.99
N ARG A 8 11.85 -2.18 8.03
CA ARG A 8 11.00 -0.99 8.11
C ARG A 8 11.92 0.23 8.01
N THR A 9 12.10 0.75 6.80
CA THR A 9 13.02 1.87 6.60
C THR A 9 12.38 3.15 7.14
N PRO A 10 13.16 4.09 7.70
CA PRO A 10 12.63 5.39 8.13
C PRO A 10 11.86 6.11 7.01
N ARG A 11 12.30 5.94 5.76
CA ARG A 11 11.58 6.44 4.58
C ARG A 11 10.18 5.86 4.44
N SER A 12 10.04 4.55 4.62
CA SER A 12 8.76 3.83 4.58
C SER A 12 7.80 4.42 5.61
N LEU A 13 8.26 4.56 6.85
CA LEU A 13 7.49 5.08 7.97
C LEU A 13 7.05 6.54 7.75
N ILE A 14 7.90 7.39 7.17
CA ILE A 14 7.50 8.77 6.80
C ILE A 14 6.36 8.74 5.79
N VAL A 15 6.46 7.92 4.72
CA VAL A 15 5.40 7.81 3.71
C VAL A 15 4.11 7.30 4.33
N THR A 16 4.19 6.29 5.21
CA THR A 16 3.04 5.74 5.95
C THR A 16 2.41 6.79 6.87
N PHE A 17 3.22 7.58 7.58
CA PHE A 17 2.74 8.70 8.40
C PHE A 17 1.99 9.74 7.58
N TYR A 18 2.59 10.21 6.48
CA TYR A 18 1.91 11.16 5.59
C TYR A 18 0.63 10.56 5.03
N GLY A 19 0.66 9.27 4.66
CA GLY A 19 -0.50 8.52 4.20
C GLY A 19 -1.65 8.49 5.21
N ALA A 20 -1.34 8.27 6.50
CA ALA A 20 -2.32 8.12 7.57
C ALA A 20 -2.83 9.44 8.16
N TYR A 21 -1.93 10.40 8.36
CA TYR A 21 -2.15 11.56 9.23
C TYR A 21 -1.65 12.89 8.64
N GLY A 22 -0.75 12.86 7.66
CA GLY A 22 -0.12 14.07 7.12
C GLY A 22 -0.85 14.71 5.93
N ARG A 23 -2.07 14.27 5.58
CA ARG A 23 -2.88 14.84 4.47
C ARG A 23 -3.89 15.91 4.90
N GLY A 24 -3.98 16.21 6.19
CA GLY A 24 -5.02 17.07 6.72
C GLY A 24 -6.34 16.32 6.89
N GLY A 25 -7.14 16.71 7.88
CA GLY A 25 -8.50 16.20 8.04
C GLY A 25 -9.47 16.88 7.08
N PRO A 26 -10.70 16.35 6.91
CA PRO A 26 -11.77 17.02 6.16
C PRO A 26 -12.09 18.42 6.71
N ASP A 27 -11.76 18.69 7.97
CA ASP A 27 -11.97 19.98 8.64
C ASP A 27 -10.77 20.95 8.53
N ALA A 28 -9.73 20.62 7.74
CA ALA A 28 -8.58 21.50 7.55
C ALA A 28 -8.98 22.74 6.71
N PRO A 29 -8.80 23.98 7.21
CA PRO A 29 -9.09 25.19 6.45
C PRO A 29 -8.31 25.20 5.13
N GLY A 30 -9.02 25.26 4.00
CA GLY A 30 -8.41 25.32 2.66
C GLY A 30 -8.04 23.96 2.04
N GLY A 31 -8.46 22.83 2.62
CA GLY A 31 -8.37 21.50 1.99
C GLY A 31 -6.95 20.97 1.76
N THR A 32 -5.93 21.66 2.26
CA THR A 32 -4.52 21.28 2.14
C THR A 32 -3.92 21.03 3.52
N ALA A 33 -3.21 19.91 3.67
CA ALA A 33 -2.51 19.60 4.92
C ALA A 33 -1.49 20.67 5.26
N ALA A 34 -1.48 21.15 6.51
CA ALA A 34 -0.39 21.99 6.98
C ALA A 34 0.97 21.25 6.85
N PRO A 35 2.04 21.93 6.41
CA PRO A 35 3.37 21.32 6.36
C PRO A 35 3.82 20.80 7.72
N VAL A 36 4.45 19.63 7.74
CA VAL A 36 4.84 18.97 8.99
C VAL A 36 6.25 19.43 9.40
N PRO A 37 6.45 19.99 10.62
CA PRO A 37 7.77 20.41 11.09
C PRO A 37 8.74 19.24 11.19
N VAL A 38 10.04 19.46 10.92
CA VAL A 38 11.06 18.40 11.06
C VAL A 38 11.14 17.88 12.50
N ALA A 39 10.99 18.78 13.49
CA ALA A 39 10.96 18.40 14.89
C ALA A 39 9.79 17.46 15.22
N ALA A 40 8.62 17.69 14.60
CA ALA A 40 7.47 16.82 14.73
C ALA A 40 7.75 15.44 14.13
N LEU A 41 8.31 15.38 12.91
CA LEU A 41 8.71 14.11 12.29
C LEU A 41 9.71 13.33 13.16
N ILE A 42 10.66 14.02 13.82
CA ILE A 42 11.61 13.38 14.73
C ILE A 42 10.89 12.80 15.95
N ARG A 43 9.96 13.52 16.57
CA ARG A 43 9.17 12.99 17.71
C ARG A 43 8.33 11.78 17.30
N LEU A 44 7.60 11.93 16.20
CA LEU A 44 6.70 10.91 15.65
C LEU A 44 7.45 9.62 15.31
N LEU A 45 8.55 9.70 14.59
CA LEU A 45 9.36 8.52 14.27
C LEU A 45 10.19 8.04 15.47
N GLY A 46 10.50 8.91 16.43
CA GLY A 46 11.10 8.54 17.71
C GLY A 46 10.22 7.61 18.54
N ALA A 47 8.89 7.81 18.53
CA ALA A 47 7.93 6.89 19.15
C ALA A 47 7.92 5.49 18.50
N LEU A 48 8.47 5.36 17.28
CA LEU A 48 8.68 4.11 16.56
C LEU A 48 10.10 3.54 16.75
N GLY A 49 10.95 4.20 17.55
CA GLY A 49 12.33 3.80 17.80
C GLY A 49 13.35 4.26 16.75
N VAL A 50 13.02 5.23 15.90
CA VAL A 50 13.95 5.76 14.88
C VAL A 50 14.71 6.98 15.42
N ASP A 51 16.03 6.96 15.28
CA ASP A 51 16.88 8.06 15.75
C ASP A 51 16.76 9.35 14.88
N PRO A 52 16.98 10.54 15.45
CA PRO A 52 16.84 11.80 14.72
C PRO A 52 17.74 11.93 13.46
N PRO A 53 19.02 11.50 13.46
CA PRO A 53 19.84 11.43 12.24
C PRO A 53 19.18 10.62 11.11
N SER A 54 18.64 9.44 11.40
CA SER A 54 17.94 8.59 10.43
C SER A 54 16.70 9.26 9.84
N VAL A 55 15.91 9.96 10.68
CA VAL A 55 14.75 10.74 10.21
C VAL A 55 15.19 11.83 9.22
N ARG A 56 16.19 12.64 9.58
CA ARG A 56 16.71 13.72 8.72
C ARG A 56 17.25 13.19 7.38
N SER A 57 17.98 12.07 7.42
CA SER A 57 18.47 11.40 6.22
C SER A 57 17.33 10.94 5.31
N ALA A 58 16.28 10.35 5.88
CA ALA A 58 15.11 9.91 5.13
C ALA A 58 14.32 11.07 4.52
N VAL A 59 14.12 12.17 5.26
CA VAL A 59 13.52 13.41 4.74
C VAL A 59 14.34 13.95 3.56
N SER A 60 15.66 14.04 3.69
CA SER A 60 16.55 14.48 2.60
C SER A 60 16.40 13.61 1.34
N ARG A 61 16.29 12.27 1.50
CA ARG A 61 16.09 11.34 0.39
C ARG A 61 14.72 11.48 -0.26
N LEU A 62 13.66 11.71 0.53
CA LEU A 62 12.31 11.94 0.01
C LEU A 62 12.20 13.28 -0.73
N LYS A 63 12.85 14.33 -0.21
CA LYS A 63 12.99 15.62 -0.90
C LYS A 63 13.71 15.47 -2.24
N ARG A 64 14.84 14.76 -2.27
CA ARG A 64 15.59 14.48 -3.52
C ARG A 64 14.82 13.66 -4.55
N ARG A 65 13.76 12.96 -4.11
CA ARG A 65 12.84 12.22 -4.98
C ARG A 65 11.56 13.01 -5.29
N GLU A 66 11.52 14.29 -4.93
CA GLU A 66 10.40 15.20 -5.18
C GLU A 66 9.07 14.74 -4.54
N LEU A 67 9.15 13.88 -3.52
CA LEU A 67 7.97 13.43 -2.77
C LEU A 67 7.61 14.39 -1.63
N LEU A 68 8.62 15.10 -1.10
CA LEU A 68 8.44 16.14 -0.08
C LEU A 68 8.92 17.48 -0.61
N VAL A 69 8.11 18.51 -0.41
CA VAL A 69 8.40 19.89 -0.79
C VAL A 69 8.75 20.69 0.47
N PRO A 70 9.85 21.46 0.47
CA PRO A 70 10.20 22.30 1.61
C PRO A 70 9.15 23.39 1.83
N ALA A 71 8.82 23.64 3.09
CA ALA A 71 7.93 24.69 3.53
C ALA A 71 8.42 25.26 4.87
N ARG A 72 7.68 26.21 5.42
CA ARG A 72 7.92 26.73 6.77
C ARG A 72 6.61 26.75 7.57
N THR A 73 6.73 26.55 8.87
CA THR A 73 5.62 26.79 9.80
C THR A 73 5.32 28.29 9.88
N ALA A 74 4.18 28.65 10.49
CA ALA A 74 3.88 30.04 10.82
C ALA A 74 4.97 30.70 11.70
N SER A 75 5.63 29.92 12.56
CA SER A 75 6.77 30.34 13.38
C SER A 75 8.13 30.36 12.64
N GLY A 76 8.16 30.06 11.34
CA GLY A 76 9.36 30.10 10.51
C GLY A 76 10.25 28.85 10.56
N ALA A 77 9.87 27.83 11.32
CA ALA A 77 10.61 26.57 11.43
C ALA A 77 10.52 25.75 10.13
N ALA A 78 11.59 24.99 9.83
CA ALA A 78 11.62 24.13 8.65
C ALA A 78 10.55 23.02 8.73
N ALA A 79 9.74 22.93 7.68
CA ALA A 79 8.65 21.97 7.55
C ALA A 79 8.64 21.34 6.14
N TYR A 80 7.91 20.25 5.99
CA TYR A 80 7.78 19.55 4.72
C TYR A 80 6.32 19.19 4.45
N GLY A 81 5.85 19.52 3.25
CA GLY A 81 4.56 19.06 2.71
C GLY A 81 4.77 17.95 1.69
N LEU A 82 3.69 17.24 1.34
CA LEU A 82 3.68 16.35 0.18
C LEU A 82 3.71 17.19 -1.10
N SER A 83 4.43 16.72 -2.12
CA SER A 83 4.19 17.22 -3.48
C SER A 83 2.82 16.76 -3.97
N GLU A 84 2.28 17.45 -4.98
CA GLU A 84 1.02 17.07 -5.61
C GLU A 84 1.04 15.64 -6.16
N ALA A 85 2.15 15.27 -6.82
CA ALA A 85 2.37 13.91 -7.31
C ALA A 85 2.40 12.87 -6.17
N ALA A 86 3.00 13.21 -5.02
CA ALA A 86 3.02 12.31 -3.86
C ALA A 86 1.64 12.17 -3.21
N ARG A 87 0.85 13.25 -3.16
CA ARG A 87 -0.53 13.24 -2.68
C ARG A 87 -1.40 12.33 -3.55
N GLN A 88 -1.33 12.49 -4.88
CA GLN A 88 -2.07 11.64 -5.81
C GLN A 88 -1.68 10.16 -5.69
N LEU A 89 -0.37 9.87 -5.60
CA LEU A 89 0.11 8.50 -5.42
C LEU A 89 -0.43 7.85 -4.15
N LEU A 90 -0.52 8.63 -3.07
CA LEU A 90 -1.05 8.17 -1.80
C LEU A 90 -2.58 7.95 -1.85
N GLU A 91 -3.32 8.81 -2.55
CA GLU A 91 -4.77 8.65 -2.77
C GLU A 91 -5.10 7.44 -3.63
N ASP A 92 -4.33 7.19 -4.69
CA ASP A 92 -4.45 5.98 -5.49
C ASP A 92 -4.15 4.73 -4.65
N GLY A 93 -3.18 4.81 -3.74
CA GLY A 93 -2.86 3.74 -2.81
C GLY A 93 -3.96 3.46 -1.78
N ASP A 94 -4.64 4.48 -1.27
CA ASP A 94 -5.70 4.31 -0.27
C ASP A 94 -6.86 3.46 -0.78
N ARG A 95 -7.25 3.64 -2.05
CA ARG A 95 -8.28 2.80 -2.68
C ARG A 95 -7.90 1.33 -2.56
N ARG A 96 -6.63 0.99 -2.71
CA ARG A 96 -6.15 -0.39 -2.64
C ARG A 96 -5.94 -0.90 -1.20
N ILE A 97 -5.51 -0.01 -0.30
CA ILE A 97 -5.24 -0.32 1.10
C ILE A 97 -6.53 -0.53 1.90
N PHE A 98 -7.56 0.28 1.63
CA PHE A 98 -8.80 0.34 2.41
C PHE A 98 -10.05 -0.08 1.63
N GLY A 99 -10.03 -0.02 0.30
CA GLY A 99 -11.19 -0.25 -0.57
C GLY A 99 -11.03 -1.49 -1.43
N ARG A 100 -11.17 -2.69 -0.85
CA ARG A 100 -11.27 -3.91 -1.66
C ARG A 100 -12.68 -4.51 -1.56
N PRO A 101 -13.57 -4.20 -2.51
CA PRO A 101 -14.67 -5.10 -2.82
C PRO A 101 -14.07 -6.46 -3.22
N ALA A 102 -14.62 -7.55 -2.69
CA ALA A 102 -14.24 -8.87 -3.15
C ALA A 102 -14.68 -9.05 -4.61
N ALA A 103 -13.77 -9.45 -5.50
CA ALA A 103 -14.16 -9.80 -6.87
C ALA A 103 -15.19 -10.92 -6.83
N ARG A 104 -16.25 -10.80 -7.62
CA ARG A 104 -17.16 -11.93 -7.86
C ARG A 104 -16.66 -12.68 -9.08
N LEU A 105 -16.84 -14.01 -9.06
CA LEU A 105 -16.48 -14.85 -10.20
C LEU A 105 -17.21 -14.40 -11.49
N SER A 106 -18.44 -13.89 -11.34
CA SER A 106 -19.27 -13.36 -12.43
C SER A 106 -18.72 -12.09 -13.09
N ASP A 107 -17.84 -11.35 -12.41
CA ASP A 107 -17.30 -10.09 -12.94
C ASP A 107 -16.31 -10.35 -14.09
N GLY A 108 -15.80 -11.58 -14.21
CA GLY A 108 -14.90 -11.99 -15.29
C GLY A 108 -13.45 -11.55 -15.09
N TRP A 109 -12.72 -11.53 -16.21
CA TRP A 109 -11.28 -11.31 -16.28
C TRP A 109 -10.95 -10.16 -17.22
N VAL A 110 -9.83 -9.51 -16.94
CA VAL A 110 -9.11 -8.68 -17.90
C VAL A 110 -7.83 -9.39 -18.30
N LEU A 111 -7.55 -9.44 -19.60
CA LEU A 111 -6.29 -9.92 -20.15
C LEU A 111 -5.53 -8.74 -20.74
N ALA A 112 -4.26 -8.66 -20.41
CA ALA A 112 -3.30 -7.77 -21.05
C ALA A 112 -2.37 -8.60 -21.92
N VAL A 113 -2.52 -8.46 -23.23
CA VAL A 113 -1.62 -9.04 -24.22
C VAL A 113 -0.68 -7.94 -24.65
N PHE A 114 0.63 -8.13 -24.47
CA PHE A 114 1.59 -7.12 -24.86
C PHE A 114 2.64 -7.66 -25.81
N SER A 115 3.05 -6.79 -26.73
CA SER A 115 4.18 -7.01 -27.63
C SER A 115 5.07 -5.78 -27.60
N VAL A 116 6.32 -5.95 -27.20
CA VAL A 116 7.30 -4.86 -27.10
C VAL A 116 8.49 -5.21 -27.99
N PRO A 117 8.86 -4.33 -28.94
CA PRO A 117 10.05 -4.51 -29.78
C PRO A 117 11.31 -4.75 -28.93
N GLU A 118 12.25 -5.55 -29.43
CA GLU A 118 13.45 -5.90 -28.64
C GLU A 118 14.32 -4.69 -28.31
N GLU A 119 14.37 -3.70 -29.23
CA GLU A 119 15.04 -2.42 -29.03
C GLU A 119 14.52 -1.67 -27.78
N GLU A 120 13.27 -1.92 -27.40
CA GLU A 120 12.59 -1.29 -26.27
C GLU A 120 12.48 -2.23 -25.05
N ARG A 121 13.40 -3.19 -24.88
CA ARG A 121 13.40 -4.16 -23.76
C ARG A 121 13.16 -3.56 -22.37
N HIS A 122 13.60 -2.31 -22.15
CA HIS A 122 13.37 -1.60 -20.90
C HIS A 122 11.87 -1.35 -20.62
N LYS A 123 11.07 -1.04 -21.65
CA LYS A 123 9.61 -0.90 -21.55
C LYS A 123 8.95 -2.23 -21.22
N ARG A 124 9.42 -3.35 -21.81
CA ARG A 124 8.96 -4.70 -21.46
C ARG A 124 9.16 -5.02 -19.98
N HIS A 125 10.34 -4.72 -19.44
CA HIS A 125 10.60 -4.91 -17.99
C HIS A 125 9.72 -4.01 -17.13
N LEU A 126 9.53 -2.75 -17.52
CA LEU A 126 8.64 -1.82 -16.84
C LEU A 126 7.19 -2.34 -16.83
N LEU A 127 6.67 -2.77 -17.98
CA LEU A 127 5.32 -3.25 -18.17
C LEU A 127 5.05 -4.49 -17.31
N ARG A 128 5.94 -5.49 -17.33
CA ARG A 128 5.87 -6.65 -16.41
C ARG A 128 5.87 -6.24 -14.94
N SER A 129 6.74 -5.30 -14.56
CA SER A 129 6.81 -4.80 -13.17
C SER A 129 5.54 -4.06 -12.75
N ARG A 130 4.86 -3.38 -13.68
CA ARG A 130 3.62 -2.64 -13.42
C ARG A 130 2.42 -3.57 -13.34
N LEU A 131 2.26 -4.49 -14.29
CA LEU A 131 1.19 -5.49 -14.26
C LEU A 131 1.27 -6.37 -13.01
N ALA A 132 2.46 -6.83 -12.64
CA ALA A 132 2.64 -7.56 -11.38
C ALA A 132 2.22 -6.72 -10.15
N ARG A 133 2.58 -5.43 -10.11
CA ARG A 133 2.15 -4.51 -9.03
C ARG A 133 0.65 -4.21 -9.04
N LEU A 134 -0.01 -4.32 -10.18
CA LEU A 134 -1.46 -4.21 -10.31
C LEU A 134 -2.17 -5.51 -9.91
N GLY A 135 -1.43 -6.59 -9.64
CA GLY A 135 -1.96 -7.89 -9.23
C GLY A 135 -2.21 -8.85 -10.39
N PHE A 136 -1.68 -8.61 -11.58
CA PHE A 136 -1.84 -9.54 -12.69
C PHE A 136 -0.97 -10.79 -12.49
N GLY A 137 -1.52 -11.94 -12.84
CA GLY A 137 -0.82 -13.21 -13.00
C GLY A 137 -0.29 -13.38 -14.42
N THR A 138 0.63 -14.32 -14.63
CA THR A 138 1.17 -14.64 -15.96
C THR A 138 0.47 -15.88 -16.51
N ALA A 139 -0.41 -15.69 -17.50
CA ALA A 139 -1.10 -16.81 -18.14
C ALA A 139 -0.22 -17.53 -19.18
N ALA A 140 0.60 -16.76 -19.90
CA ALA A 140 1.60 -17.23 -20.86
C ALA A 140 2.65 -16.12 -21.09
N PRO A 141 3.77 -16.40 -21.80
CA PRO A 141 4.68 -15.34 -22.22
C PRO A 141 3.95 -14.24 -23.00
N GLY A 142 3.98 -13.00 -22.48
CA GLY A 142 3.28 -11.85 -23.09
C GLY A 142 1.78 -11.76 -22.81
N VAL A 143 1.19 -12.72 -22.08
CA VAL A 143 -0.23 -12.74 -21.73
C VAL A 143 -0.39 -12.71 -20.21
N TRP A 144 -0.96 -11.63 -19.71
CA TRP A 144 -1.22 -11.41 -18.30
C TRP A 144 -2.70 -11.35 -18.03
N ILE A 145 -3.13 -11.81 -16.86
CA ILE A 145 -4.55 -11.92 -16.50
C ILE A 145 -4.80 -11.39 -15.10
N ALA A 146 -5.95 -10.76 -14.88
CA ALA A 146 -6.40 -10.34 -13.56
C ALA A 146 -7.94 -10.29 -13.48
N PRO A 147 -8.53 -10.25 -12.27
CA PRO A 147 -9.96 -9.99 -12.12
C PRO A 147 -10.39 -8.69 -12.82
N ALA A 148 -11.54 -8.69 -13.49
CA ALA A 148 -11.99 -7.56 -14.33
C ALA A 148 -12.09 -6.21 -13.59
N GLN A 149 -12.30 -6.22 -12.27
CA GLN A 149 -12.31 -5.02 -11.43
C GLN A 149 -11.00 -4.18 -11.53
N LEU A 150 -9.90 -4.80 -11.96
CA LEU A 150 -8.61 -4.13 -12.14
C LEU A 150 -8.48 -3.43 -13.50
N TYR A 151 -9.47 -3.54 -14.40
CA TYR A 151 -9.42 -2.98 -15.75
C TYR A 151 -9.19 -1.46 -15.74
N GLU A 152 -10.01 -0.69 -15.03
CA GLU A 152 -9.90 0.78 -15.03
C GLU A 152 -8.58 1.27 -14.43
N GLU A 153 -8.14 0.67 -13.31
CA GLU A 153 -6.85 0.99 -12.67
C GLU A 153 -5.68 0.68 -13.62
N THR A 154 -5.78 -0.44 -14.34
CA THR A 154 -4.77 -0.87 -15.32
C THR A 154 -4.70 0.09 -16.48
N ARG A 155 -5.84 0.39 -17.10
CA ARG A 155 -5.94 1.33 -18.22
C ARG A 155 -5.31 2.67 -17.86
N HIS A 156 -5.75 3.27 -16.75
CA HIS A 156 -5.21 4.55 -16.29
C HIS A 156 -3.70 4.50 -16.03
N THR A 157 -3.22 3.40 -15.44
CA THR A 157 -1.78 3.23 -15.16
C THR A 157 -0.96 3.10 -16.44
N LEU A 158 -1.45 2.37 -17.45
CA LEU A 158 -0.76 2.18 -18.72
C LEU A 158 -0.70 3.48 -19.53
N GLU A 159 -1.81 4.21 -19.63
CA GLU A 159 -1.88 5.53 -20.28
C GLU A 159 -0.92 6.53 -19.61
N ARG A 160 -0.95 6.64 -18.27
CA ARG A 160 -0.07 7.54 -17.51
C ARG A 160 1.42 7.23 -17.70
N LEU A 161 1.76 5.97 -17.97
CA LEU A 161 3.14 5.53 -18.20
C LEU A 161 3.50 5.43 -19.69
N GLN A 162 2.59 5.81 -20.60
CA GLN A 162 2.76 5.73 -22.06
C GLN A 162 3.14 4.31 -22.52
N LEU A 163 2.52 3.31 -21.88
CA LEU A 163 2.69 1.89 -22.20
C LEU A 163 1.52 1.32 -23.01
N ASP A 164 0.44 2.08 -23.14
CA ASP A 164 -0.75 1.72 -23.89
C ASP A 164 -0.49 1.34 -25.37
N PRO A 165 0.49 1.89 -26.12
CA PRO A 165 0.73 1.47 -27.50
C PRO A 165 1.25 0.03 -27.65
N TYR A 166 1.68 -0.59 -26.54
CA TYR A 166 2.26 -1.93 -26.54
C TYR A 166 1.30 -3.00 -26.00
N VAL A 167 0.08 -2.62 -25.59
CA VAL A 167 -0.85 -3.50 -24.88
C VAL A 167 -2.22 -3.47 -25.51
N ASP A 168 -2.73 -4.65 -25.83
CA ASP A 168 -4.14 -4.88 -26.09
C ASP A 168 -4.81 -5.42 -24.82
N LEU A 169 -5.92 -4.79 -24.42
CA LEU A 169 -6.74 -5.21 -23.29
C LEU A 169 -8.00 -5.91 -23.77
N PHE A 170 -8.24 -7.12 -23.26
CA PHE A 170 -9.45 -7.90 -23.50
C PHE A 170 -10.19 -8.13 -22.20
N THR A 171 -11.52 -8.18 -22.24
CA THR A 171 -12.34 -8.59 -21.10
C THR A 171 -13.18 -9.81 -21.47
N GLY A 172 -13.45 -10.68 -20.50
CA GLY A 172 -14.23 -11.88 -20.77
C GLY A 172 -14.27 -12.87 -19.61
N THR A 173 -14.74 -14.08 -19.89
CA THR A 173 -14.81 -15.19 -18.93
C THR A 173 -13.78 -16.27 -19.25
N HIS A 174 -13.38 -17.04 -18.24
CA HIS A 174 -12.53 -18.20 -18.47
C HIS A 174 -13.38 -19.36 -18.99
N ALA A 175 -13.24 -19.68 -20.27
CA ALA A 175 -13.97 -20.76 -20.94
C ALA A 175 -13.24 -22.12 -20.93
N GLY A 176 -12.11 -22.22 -20.22
CA GLY A 176 -11.13 -23.29 -20.39
C GLY A 176 -11.64 -24.71 -20.12
N PHE A 177 -10.84 -25.69 -20.56
CA PHE A 177 -11.13 -27.12 -20.41
C PHE A 177 -11.00 -27.65 -18.97
N ALA A 178 -10.31 -26.91 -18.10
CA ALA A 178 -10.10 -27.24 -16.69
C ALA A 178 -10.79 -26.21 -15.77
N PRO A 179 -11.12 -26.58 -14.52
CA PRO A 179 -11.63 -25.64 -13.53
C PRO A 179 -10.76 -24.39 -13.42
N THR A 180 -11.39 -23.23 -13.30
CA THR A 180 -10.70 -21.93 -13.22
C THR A 180 -9.74 -21.87 -12.03
N ALA A 181 -10.04 -22.54 -10.91
CA ALA A 181 -9.17 -22.59 -9.74
C ALA A 181 -7.78 -23.20 -10.06
N ASP A 182 -7.74 -24.28 -10.85
CA ASP A 182 -6.49 -24.92 -11.26
C ASP A 182 -5.66 -24.01 -12.16
N ALA A 183 -6.32 -23.23 -13.01
CA ALA A 183 -5.64 -22.26 -13.89
C ALA A 183 -5.06 -21.10 -13.09
N VAL A 184 -5.82 -20.58 -12.12
CA VAL A 184 -5.40 -19.51 -11.20
C VAL A 184 -4.13 -19.91 -10.43
N ALA A 185 -4.06 -21.14 -9.91
CA ALA A 185 -2.86 -21.64 -9.21
C ALA A 185 -1.60 -21.72 -10.10
N ARG A 186 -1.75 -21.73 -11.43
CA ARG A 186 -0.62 -21.65 -12.38
C ARG A 186 -0.26 -20.22 -12.77
N TRP A 187 -1.24 -19.31 -12.76
CA TRP A 187 -1.05 -17.92 -13.17
C TRP A 187 -0.46 -17.05 -12.07
N TRP A 188 -0.75 -17.39 -10.81
CA TRP A 188 -0.21 -16.73 -9.62
C TRP A 188 0.57 -17.69 -8.74
N ASP A 189 1.64 -17.17 -8.13
CA ASP A 189 2.31 -17.82 -7.01
C ASP A 189 1.50 -17.54 -5.72
N LEU A 190 0.41 -18.29 -5.55
CA LEU A 190 -0.48 -18.15 -4.40
C LEU A 190 0.24 -18.47 -3.08
N ASP A 191 1.20 -19.38 -3.10
CA ASP A 191 1.98 -19.74 -1.91
C ASP A 191 2.85 -18.57 -1.42
N ALA A 192 3.51 -17.86 -2.34
CA ALA A 192 4.28 -16.66 -2.00
C ALA A 192 3.38 -15.56 -1.42
N VAL A 193 2.20 -15.33 -2.00
CA VAL A 193 1.24 -14.34 -1.47
C VAL A 193 0.70 -14.77 -0.10
N ALA A 194 0.37 -16.04 0.07
CA ALA A 194 -0.08 -16.58 1.35
C ALA A 194 1.01 -16.46 2.43
N ALA A 195 2.29 -16.70 2.09
CA ALA A 195 3.40 -16.53 3.00
C ALA A 195 3.53 -15.09 3.52
N GLN A 196 3.31 -14.09 2.65
CA GLN A 196 3.33 -12.68 3.06
C GLN A 196 2.18 -12.34 4.03
N HIS A 197 0.98 -12.84 3.76
CA HIS A 197 -0.17 -12.69 4.68
C HIS A 197 0.08 -13.39 6.02
N ARG A 198 0.64 -14.60 6.02
CA ARG A 198 1.00 -15.33 7.26
C ARG A 198 2.06 -14.58 8.06
N ALA A 199 3.06 -13.99 7.39
CA ALA A 199 4.07 -13.16 8.06
C ALA A 199 3.44 -11.92 8.72
N PHE A 200 2.51 -11.25 8.04
CA PHE A 200 1.74 -10.15 8.63
C PHE A 200 0.93 -10.60 9.85
N LEU A 201 0.21 -11.73 9.74
CA LEU A 201 -0.57 -12.27 10.85
C LEU A 201 0.29 -12.61 12.06
N ALA A 202 1.46 -13.24 11.86
CA ALA A 202 2.39 -13.58 12.93
C ALA A 202 2.81 -12.33 13.74
N GLU A 203 2.97 -11.18 13.08
CA GLU A 203 3.31 -9.92 13.76
C GLU A 203 2.09 -9.23 14.40
N GLN A 204 0.95 -9.19 13.71
CA GLN A 204 -0.16 -8.30 14.07
C GLN A 204 -1.26 -8.96 14.91
N GLU A 205 -1.40 -10.29 14.86
CA GLU A 205 -2.37 -11.02 15.68
C GLU A 205 -2.10 -10.83 17.20
N PRO A 206 -0.85 -10.93 17.70
CA PRO A 206 -0.56 -10.65 19.11
C PRO A 206 -0.84 -9.18 19.50
N VAL A 207 -0.63 -8.25 18.56
CA VAL A 207 -0.92 -6.82 18.75
C VAL A 207 -2.43 -6.62 18.93
N LEU A 208 -3.24 -7.20 18.04
CA LEU A 208 -4.70 -7.14 18.12
C LEU A 208 -5.23 -7.77 19.42
N GLN A 209 -4.70 -8.93 19.82
CA GLN A 209 -5.07 -9.59 21.08
C GLN A 209 -4.78 -8.69 22.30
N ARG A 210 -3.60 -8.06 22.34
CA ARG A 210 -3.22 -7.12 23.41
C ARG A 210 -4.18 -5.94 23.48
N TRP A 211 -4.56 -5.36 22.33
CA TRP A 211 -5.50 -4.23 22.29
C TRP A 211 -6.93 -4.63 22.64
N SER A 212 -7.37 -5.82 22.24
CA SER A 212 -8.72 -6.33 22.55
C SER A 212 -8.98 -6.50 24.05
N ARG A 213 -7.91 -6.65 24.86
CA ARG A 213 -7.99 -6.80 26.32
C ARG A 213 -7.87 -5.48 27.08
N ARG A 214 -7.55 -4.38 26.41
CA ARG A 214 -7.33 -3.07 27.06
C ARG A 214 -8.64 -2.32 27.23
N ARG A 215 -8.77 -1.65 28.39
CA ARG A 215 -9.91 -0.77 28.69
C ARG A 215 -9.74 0.66 28.15
N SER A 216 -8.51 1.07 27.88
CA SER A 216 -8.17 2.39 27.35
C SER A 216 -7.25 2.30 26.13
N VAL A 217 -7.27 3.35 25.32
CA VAL A 217 -6.45 3.48 24.10
C VAL A 217 -5.53 4.69 24.22
N PRO A 218 -4.35 4.55 24.89
CA PRO A 218 -3.39 5.64 25.02
C PRO A 218 -2.92 6.13 23.63
N PRO A 219 -2.98 7.44 23.33
CA PRO A 219 -2.70 7.99 22.01
C PRO A 219 -1.36 7.58 21.39
N GLU A 220 -0.25 7.70 22.15
CA GLU A 220 1.10 7.38 21.66
C GLU A 220 1.26 5.89 21.31
N ALA A 221 0.80 5.00 22.19
CA ALA A 221 0.86 3.57 21.95
C ALA A 221 -0.01 3.15 20.76
N ALA A 222 -1.19 3.78 20.61
CA ALA A 222 -2.08 3.53 19.47
C ALA A 222 -1.47 4.03 18.16
N TYR A 223 -0.85 5.22 18.16
CA TYR A 223 -0.10 5.75 17.03
C TYR A 223 1.00 4.78 16.59
N ARG A 224 1.84 4.33 17.53
CA ARG A 224 2.96 3.43 17.24
C ARG A 224 2.49 2.12 16.61
N ASP A 225 1.59 1.42 17.28
CA ASP A 225 1.15 0.09 16.84
C ASP A 225 0.34 0.18 15.54
N TYR A 226 -0.51 1.21 15.38
CA TYR A 226 -1.25 1.42 14.13
C TYR A 226 -0.33 1.70 12.95
N LEU A 227 0.67 2.57 13.14
CA LEU A 227 1.50 2.99 12.03
C LEU A 227 2.44 1.87 11.55
N LEU A 228 2.91 1.01 12.48
CA LEU A 228 3.63 -0.21 12.14
C LEU A 228 2.74 -1.23 11.42
N ALA A 229 1.49 -1.41 11.87
CA ALA A 229 0.54 -2.30 11.21
C ALA A 229 0.19 -1.81 9.79
N LEU A 230 -0.02 -0.51 9.61
CA LEU A 230 -0.27 0.09 8.30
C LEU A 230 0.94 -0.01 7.37
N ASP A 231 2.16 0.20 7.89
CA ASP A 231 3.38 0.07 7.09
C ASP A 231 3.60 -1.36 6.59
N ALA A 232 3.28 -2.36 7.42
CA ALA A 232 3.31 -3.76 7.03
C ALA A 232 2.18 -4.11 6.04
N TRP A 233 0.96 -3.65 6.30
CA TRP A 233 -0.22 -3.95 5.50
C TRP A 233 -0.16 -3.35 4.10
N ARG A 234 0.25 -2.08 3.95
CA ARG A 234 0.13 -1.31 2.70
C ARG A 234 0.81 -1.92 1.47
N HIS A 235 1.69 -2.91 1.66
CA HIS A 235 2.36 -3.64 0.59
C HIS A 235 1.56 -4.86 0.10
N LEU A 236 0.79 -5.51 0.98
CA LEU A 236 0.07 -6.75 0.68
C LEU A 236 -1.00 -6.58 -0.41
N PRO A 237 -1.83 -5.51 -0.41
CA PRO A 237 -2.84 -5.33 -1.47
C PRO A 237 -2.27 -5.17 -2.89
N TYR A 238 -0.99 -4.84 -3.04
CA TYR A 238 -0.32 -4.77 -4.35
C TYR A 238 0.21 -6.13 -4.80
N ALA A 239 0.53 -7.03 -3.87
CA ALA A 239 0.95 -8.39 -4.18
C ALA A 239 -0.25 -9.34 -4.35
N ASP A 240 -1.32 -9.10 -3.58
CA ASP A 240 -2.54 -9.89 -3.61
C ASP A 240 -3.43 -9.45 -4.79
N PRO A 241 -3.83 -10.36 -5.71
CA PRO A 241 -4.67 -10.05 -6.86
C PRO A 241 -6.15 -9.78 -6.54
N GLY A 242 -6.63 -10.14 -5.35
CA GLY A 242 -8.03 -9.97 -4.95
C GLY A 242 -8.95 -10.93 -5.65
N LEU A 243 -8.49 -12.16 -5.81
CA LEU A 243 -9.25 -13.23 -6.45
C LEU A 243 -10.53 -13.55 -5.67
N PRO A 244 -11.61 -13.93 -6.36
CA PRO A 244 -12.81 -14.48 -5.73
C PRO A 244 -12.48 -15.64 -4.79
N SER A 245 -13.10 -15.68 -3.60
CA SER A 245 -12.87 -16.72 -2.59
C SER A 245 -12.97 -18.17 -3.12
N PRO A 246 -13.91 -18.53 -4.03
CA PRO A 246 -13.98 -19.88 -4.58
C PRO A 246 -12.77 -20.31 -5.42
N LEU A 247 -11.87 -19.39 -5.78
CA LEU A 247 -10.66 -19.66 -6.56
C LEU A 247 -9.40 -19.74 -5.68
N LEU A 248 -9.54 -19.57 -4.38
CA LEU A 248 -8.46 -19.57 -3.42
C LEU A 248 -8.40 -20.90 -2.66
N PRO A 249 -7.21 -21.31 -2.16
CA PRO A 249 -7.08 -22.44 -1.25
C PRO A 249 -7.97 -22.30 0.00
N GLU A 250 -8.38 -23.43 0.58
CA GLU A 250 -9.25 -23.44 1.76
C GLU A 250 -8.59 -22.76 2.97
N ASP A 251 -7.28 -22.88 3.14
CA ASP A 251 -6.50 -22.29 4.22
C ASP A 251 -5.97 -20.87 3.91
N TRP A 252 -6.60 -20.19 2.94
CA TRP A 252 -6.12 -18.89 2.48
C TRP A 252 -6.10 -17.82 3.60
N PRO A 253 -4.93 -17.25 3.94
CA PRO A 253 -4.78 -16.35 5.08
C PRO A 253 -5.27 -14.91 4.82
N GLY A 254 -5.52 -14.53 3.57
CA GLY A 254 -5.78 -13.13 3.20
C GLY A 254 -7.03 -12.54 3.83
N GLY A 255 -8.09 -13.34 3.99
CA GLY A 255 -9.32 -12.90 4.68
C GLY A 255 -9.08 -12.55 6.14
N ARG A 256 -8.34 -13.42 6.86
CA ARG A 256 -7.96 -13.17 8.25
C ARG A 256 -7.02 -11.97 8.39
N ALA A 257 -6.05 -11.83 7.49
CA ALA A 257 -5.12 -10.70 7.49
C ALA A 257 -5.84 -9.35 7.31
N ALA A 258 -6.80 -9.30 6.39
CA ALA A 258 -7.66 -8.12 6.19
C ALA A 258 -8.51 -7.81 7.42
N GLU A 259 -9.10 -8.83 8.06
CA GLU A 259 -9.87 -8.66 9.30
C GLU A 259 -9.01 -8.07 10.42
N VAL A 260 -7.81 -8.63 10.65
CA VAL A 260 -6.88 -8.17 11.69
C VAL A 260 -6.50 -6.72 11.46
N PHE A 261 -6.13 -6.37 10.22
CA PHE A 261 -5.79 -5.00 9.87
C PHE A 261 -6.98 -4.05 10.08
N SER A 262 -8.17 -4.42 9.61
CA SER A 262 -9.38 -3.60 9.74
C SER A 262 -9.74 -3.32 11.20
N ARG A 263 -9.63 -4.33 12.07
CA ARG A 263 -9.86 -4.18 13.52
C ARG A 263 -8.82 -3.26 14.17
N LEU A 264 -7.53 -3.42 13.84
CA LEU A 264 -6.48 -2.52 14.32
C LEU A 264 -6.71 -1.08 13.83
N HIS A 265 -7.06 -0.90 12.56
CA HIS A 265 -7.37 0.39 11.97
C HIS A 265 -8.52 1.09 12.72
N THR A 266 -9.64 0.38 12.88
CA THR A 266 -10.85 0.91 13.54
C THR A 266 -10.56 1.26 15.01
N THR A 267 -9.77 0.44 15.70
CA THR A 267 -9.49 0.63 17.13
C THR A 267 -8.49 1.75 17.39
N LEU A 268 -7.44 1.85 16.55
CA LEU A 268 -6.25 2.64 16.89
C LEU A 268 -6.13 3.95 16.14
N ARG A 269 -6.67 4.05 14.91
CA ARG A 269 -6.41 5.19 14.01
C ARG A 269 -6.76 6.52 14.66
N ALA A 270 -7.95 6.65 15.25
CA ALA A 270 -8.45 7.90 15.83
C ALA A 270 -7.64 8.32 17.06
N ALA A 271 -7.25 7.37 17.93
CA ALA A 271 -6.40 7.67 19.07
C ALA A 271 -4.98 8.07 18.64
N GLY A 272 -4.43 7.39 17.63
CA GLY A 272 -3.14 7.76 17.06
C GLY A 272 -3.13 9.12 16.37
N ALA A 273 -4.27 9.54 15.79
CA ALA A 273 -4.42 10.87 15.19
C ALA A 273 -4.26 12.00 16.23
N ARG A 274 -4.73 11.80 17.47
CA ARG A 274 -4.55 12.78 18.56
C ARG A 274 -3.08 13.00 18.91
N TYR A 275 -2.34 11.91 19.12
CA TYR A 275 -0.89 11.99 19.35
C TYR A 275 -0.17 12.64 18.16
N ALA A 276 -0.55 12.27 16.94
CA ALA A 276 0.04 12.86 15.75
C ALA A 276 -0.20 14.37 15.67
N HIS A 277 -1.40 14.82 16.01
CA HIS A 277 -1.78 16.22 16.03
C HIS A 277 -0.99 17.01 17.10
N GLU A 278 -0.97 16.52 18.35
CA GLU A 278 -0.18 17.11 19.46
C GLU A 278 1.31 17.23 19.07
N ALA A 279 1.87 16.15 18.52
CA ALA A 279 3.25 16.15 18.07
C ALA A 279 3.52 17.12 16.91
N MET A 280 2.51 17.49 16.10
CA MET A 280 2.66 18.48 15.01
C MET A 280 2.50 19.92 15.50
N THR A 281 1.58 20.18 16.43
CA THR A 281 1.31 21.51 16.97
C THR A 281 2.28 21.90 18.10
N GLY A 282 2.98 20.94 18.69
CA GLY A 282 3.92 21.17 19.79
C GLY A 282 3.25 21.44 21.13
N ALA A 283 1.99 21.03 21.27
CA ALA A 283 1.25 21.01 22.53
C ALA A 283 1.58 19.75 23.35
#